data_AF-A0A7W6TPX9-F1
#
_entry.id   AF-A0A7W6TPX9-F1
#
_cell.length_a   1.000
_cell.length_b   1.000
_cell.length_c   1.000
_cell.angle_alpha   90.00
_cell.angle_beta   90.00
_cell.angle_gamma   90.00
#
_symmetry.space_group_name_H-M   'P 1'
#
loop_
_entity.id
_entity.type
_entity.pdbx_description
1 polymer ?
#
loop_
_entity_poly.entity_id
_entity_poly.type
_entity_poly.pdbx_seq_one_letter_code
_entity_poly.pdbx_strand_id
1 'polypeptide(L)'
;MTRTVALSTLATLGLALVTMTAGAQDMMRDVDLTSPAMVSSEMTRPEVEAVLAKASAAQPADFTGKRLSGLDLSGLDLSNAVFRAARLNKTILRDARLDRAILDQAWLLDADLTGASLKGANLFASQMARARLDGANLSGARIAADLTGASLVGASIADANLGADMRNQSMGLMRAVLRSANLERLNARNADLSRVDLEFAVLRGADLSGASLKNAQLGGADLTGAIVIDADFDGADLVSAKLIALNGLDRAKNFDKAKNRERLIRE
;
A
#
# COMPACT_ATOMS: atom_id res chain seq x y z
N MET A 1 52.13 46.67 -33.72
CA MET A 1 50.98 47.28 -33.01
C MET A 1 49.85 46.26 -32.98
N THR A 2 49.40 45.96 -31.76
CA THR A 2 48.12 45.35 -31.39
C THR A 2 47.85 43.89 -31.78
N ARG A 3 48.11 43.00 -30.82
CA ARG A 3 47.51 41.66 -30.68
C ARG A 3 46.00 41.80 -30.45
N THR A 4 45.20 40.92 -31.06
CA THR A 4 43.86 40.61 -30.57
C THR A 4 43.67 39.10 -30.57
N VAL A 5 43.54 38.56 -29.37
CA VAL A 5 43.26 37.17 -29.05
C VAL A 5 41.76 36.95 -29.20
N ALA A 6 41.32 35.94 -29.95
CA ALA A 6 39.95 35.47 -29.93
C ALA A 6 39.92 34.11 -29.22
N LEU A 7 39.45 34.12 -27.97
CA LEU A 7 39.15 32.93 -27.17
C LEU A 7 37.97 32.19 -27.81
N SER A 8 38.16 30.91 -28.15
CA SER A 8 37.09 29.99 -28.49
C SER A 8 36.43 29.47 -27.20
N THR A 9 35.26 30.00 -26.85
CA THR A 9 34.40 29.44 -25.79
C THR A 9 33.55 28.31 -26.36
N LEU A 10 33.96 27.06 -26.13
CA LEU A 10 33.03 25.93 -26.20
C LEU A 10 32.08 26.03 -25.01
N ALA A 11 30.85 26.48 -25.24
CA ALA A 11 29.77 26.33 -24.29
C ALA A 11 29.32 24.86 -24.31
N THR A 12 29.82 24.06 -23.37
CA THR A 12 29.24 22.75 -23.05
C THR A 12 27.83 22.95 -22.53
N LEU A 13 26.84 22.70 -23.37
CA LEU A 13 25.43 22.63 -22.99
C LEU A 13 25.25 21.39 -22.11
N GLY A 14 25.41 21.56 -20.80
CA GLY A 14 25.05 20.55 -19.81
C GLY A 14 23.54 20.35 -19.86
N LEU A 15 23.08 19.31 -20.57
CA LEU A 15 21.72 18.84 -20.51
C LEU A 15 21.50 18.28 -19.11
N ALA A 16 21.06 19.13 -18.17
CA ALA A 16 20.58 18.68 -16.89
C ALA A 16 19.35 17.80 -17.18
N LEU A 17 19.53 16.48 -17.15
CA LEU A 17 18.43 15.53 -17.03
C LEU A 17 17.75 15.86 -15.71
N VAL A 18 16.70 16.68 -15.78
CA VAL A 18 15.69 16.74 -14.73
C VAL A 18 15.08 15.35 -14.69
N THR A 19 15.48 14.55 -13.71
CA THR A 19 14.81 13.31 -13.38
C THR A 19 13.37 13.66 -13.01
N MET A 20 12.44 13.49 -13.94
CA MET A 20 11.02 13.57 -13.64
C MET A 20 10.68 12.38 -12.76
N THR A 21 10.71 12.57 -11.44
CA THR A 21 10.30 11.56 -10.48
C THR A 21 8.79 11.38 -10.58
N ALA A 22 8.42 10.15 -10.97
CA ALA A 22 7.11 9.49 -10.91
C ALA A 22 5.95 10.31 -10.30
N GLY A 23 5.23 11.08 -11.13
CA GLY A 23 3.98 11.75 -10.76
C GLY A 23 2.70 10.91 -10.95
N ALA A 24 2.80 9.67 -11.43
CA ALA A 24 1.63 8.89 -11.83
C ALA A 24 0.80 8.31 -10.65
N GLN A 25 1.37 8.27 -9.44
CA GLN A 25 0.73 7.62 -8.29
C GLN A 25 0.35 8.59 -7.17
N ASP A 26 0.73 9.86 -7.25
CA ASP A 26 0.29 10.89 -6.31
C ASP A 26 -1.10 11.41 -6.73
N MET A 27 -2.12 10.59 -6.50
CA MET A 27 -3.52 10.89 -6.82
C MET A 27 -4.12 12.00 -5.94
N MET A 28 -3.38 12.49 -4.94
CA MET A 28 -3.86 13.46 -3.96
C MET A 28 -3.34 14.88 -4.19
N ARG A 29 -2.25 15.06 -4.95
CA ARG A 29 -1.52 16.34 -5.10
C ARG A 29 -2.40 17.56 -5.38
N ASP A 30 -3.38 17.43 -6.26
CA ASP A 30 -4.23 18.53 -6.74
C ASP A 30 -5.69 18.38 -6.26
N VAL A 31 -5.93 17.57 -5.22
CA VAL A 31 -7.28 17.32 -4.68
C VAL A 31 -7.48 18.08 -3.37
N ASP A 32 -8.51 18.92 -3.30
CA ASP A 32 -8.95 19.51 -2.04
C ASP A 32 -9.62 18.45 -1.14
N LEU A 33 -8.80 17.88 -0.25
CA LEU A 33 -9.21 16.88 0.73
C LEU A 33 -10.18 17.41 1.79
N THR A 34 -10.38 18.73 1.87
CA THR A 34 -11.29 19.38 2.82
C THR A 34 -12.66 19.69 2.23
N SER A 35 -12.82 19.54 0.91
CA SER A 35 -14.08 19.81 0.22
C SER A 35 -15.25 18.93 0.72
N PRO A 36 -16.50 19.41 0.63
CA PRO A 36 -17.68 18.62 1.04
C PRO A 36 -17.77 17.24 0.37
N ALA A 37 -17.29 17.11 -0.86
CA ALA A 37 -17.25 15.83 -1.57
C ALA A 37 -16.35 14.79 -0.88
N MET A 38 -15.32 15.25 -0.17
CA MET A 38 -14.32 14.42 0.50
C MET A 38 -14.65 14.11 1.95
N VAL A 39 -15.35 15.01 2.63
CA VAL A 39 -15.53 14.95 4.09
C VAL A 39 -16.95 14.65 4.56
N SER A 40 -17.97 14.84 3.71
CA SER A 40 -19.37 14.60 4.10
C SER A 40 -19.91 13.29 3.56
N SER A 41 -20.89 12.74 4.25
CA SER A 41 -21.70 11.62 3.78
C SER A 41 -22.97 12.12 3.10
N GLU A 42 -23.42 11.42 2.06
CA GLU A 42 -24.74 11.61 1.43
C GLU A 42 -25.74 10.52 1.83
N MET A 43 -25.30 9.54 2.61
CA MET A 43 -26.14 8.49 3.18
C MET A 43 -26.04 8.49 4.71
N THR A 44 -27.00 7.85 5.35
CA THR A 44 -26.99 7.51 6.77
C THR A 44 -26.71 6.01 6.94
N ARG A 45 -26.29 5.59 8.14
CA ARG A 45 -26.11 4.16 8.44
C ARG A 45 -27.39 3.34 8.16
N PRO A 46 -28.60 3.76 8.57
CA PRO A 46 -29.82 3.01 8.25
C PRO A 46 -30.10 2.87 6.75
N GLU A 47 -29.73 3.87 5.94
CA GLU A 47 -29.86 3.77 4.47
C GLU A 47 -28.85 2.76 3.88
N VAL A 48 -27.63 2.71 4.41
CA VAL A 48 -26.65 1.67 4.06
C VAL A 48 -27.18 0.29 4.42
N GLU A 49 -27.69 0.12 5.65
CA GLU A 49 -28.32 -1.14 6.10
C GLU A 49 -29.52 -1.54 5.24
N ALA A 50 -30.34 -0.57 4.80
CA ALA A 50 -31.47 -0.82 3.91
C ALA A 50 -31.04 -1.26 2.49
N VAL A 51 -29.90 -0.77 1.99
CA VAL A 51 -29.31 -1.27 0.73
C VAL A 51 -28.79 -2.69 0.93
N LEU A 52 -28.08 -2.96 2.02
CA LEU A 52 -27.56 -4.30 2.35
C LEU A 52 -28.69 -5.33 2.49
N ALA A 53 -29.80 -4.97 3.13
CA ALA A 53 -30.96 -5.85 3.31
C ALA A 53 -31.62 -6.27 1.99
N LYS A 54 -31.41 -5.52 0.91
CA LYS A 54 -31.93 -5.81 -0.44
C LYS A 54 -30.91 -6.53 -1.33
N ALA A 55 -29.65 -6.61 -0.90
CA ALA A 55 -28.58 -7.21 -1.68
C ALA A 55 -28.71 -8.73 -1.73
N SER A 56 -28.21 -9.31 -2.82
CA SER A 56 -28.15 -10.75 -3.04
C SER A 56 -26.88 -11.13 -3.81
N ALA A 57 -26.64 -12.42 -4.00
CA ALA A 57 -25.51 -12.88 -4.80
C ALA A 57 -25.58 -12.42 -6.27
N ALA A 58 -26.78 -12.22 -6.82
CA ALA A 58 -26.99 -11.74 -8.19
C ALA A 58 -26.95 -10.21 -8.30
N GLN A 59 -27.23 -9.51 -7.19
CA GLN A 59 -27.26 -8.06 -7.11
C GLN A 59 -26.58 -7.62 -5.81
N PRO A 60 -25.24 -7.45 -5.81
CA PRO A 60 -24.53 -7.00 -4.62
C PRO A 60 -24.95 -5.59 -4.22
N ALA A 61 -24.75 -5.23 -2.95
CA ALA A 61 -24.95 -3.87 -2.48
C ALA A 61 -23.99 -2.93 -3.22
N ASP A 62 -24.54 -1.97 -3.96
CA ASP A 62 -23.77 -1.06 -4.80
C ASP A 62 -23.73 0.35 -4.19
N PHE A 63 -22.53 0.75 -3.81
CA PHE A 63 -22.17 2.07 -3.27
C PHE A 63 -21.18 2.79 -4.20
N THR A 64 -21.16 2.44 -5.50
CA THR A 64 -20.28 3.06 -6.48
C THR A 64 -20.42 4.59 -6.49
N GLY A 65 -19.29 5.27 -6.29
CA GLY A 65 -19.21 6.73 -6.25
C GLY A 65 -19.90 7.40 -5.05
N LYS A 66 -20.47 6.63 -4.11
CA LYS A 66 -21.20 7.18 -2.96
C LYS A 66 -20.27 7.87 -1.99
N ARG A 67 -20.80 8.92 -1.35
CA ARG A 67 -20.14 9.64 -0.25
C ARG A 67 -20.63 9.07 1.07
N LEU A 68 -19.72 8.43 1.78
CA LEU A 68 -19.94 7.71 3.04
C LEU A 68 -18.95 8.17 4.13
N SER A 69 -18.17 9.22 3.85
CA SER A 69 -17.13 9.72 4.75
C SER A 69 -17.68 10.05 6.14
N GLY A 70 -16.97 9.60 7.17
CA GLY A 70 -17.31 9.83 8.57
C GLY A 70 -18.46 8.99 9.12
N LEU A 71 -19.07 8.10 8.33
CA LEU A 71 -20.10 7.20 8.84
C LEU A 71 -19.53 6.16 9.79
N ASP A 72 -20.33 5.76 10.77
CA ASP A 72 -20.11 4.53 11.53
C ASP A 72 -20.81 3.36 10.85
N LEU A 73 -20.02 2.49 10.23
CA LEU A 73 -20.41 1.25 9.58
C LEU A 73 -19.81 0.03 10.31
N SER A 74 -19.41 0.19 11.58
CA SER A 74 -18.77 -0.86 12.37
C SER A 74 -19.67 -2.10 12.49
N GLY A 75 -19.04 -3.27 12.38
CA GLY A 75 -19.70 -4.57 12.51
C GLY A 75 -20.66 -4.95 11.38
N LEU A 76 -20.85 -4.10 10.37
CA LEU A 76 -21.72 -4.44 9.24
C LEU A 76 -21.13 -5.56 8.38
N ASP A 77 -22.01 -6.40 7.84
CA ASP A 77 -21.66 -7.33 6.78
C ASP A 77 -21.75 -6.61 5.43
N LEU A 78 -20.59 -6.22 4.92
CA LEU A 78 -20.37 -5.55 3.65
C LEU A 78 -19.73 -6.50 2.62
N SER A 79 -19.87 -7.82 2.83
CA SER A 79 -19.24 -8.82 1.97
C SER A 79 -19.78 -8.70 0.54
N ASN A 80 -18.88 -8.73 -0.44
CA ASN A 80 -19.19 -8.53 -1.88
C ASN A 80 -19.75 -7.14 -2.23
N ALA A 81 -19.84 -6.20 -1.30
CA ALA A 81 -20.33 -4.86 -1.61
C ALA A 81 -19.38 -4.14 -2.58
N VAL A 82 -19.95 -3.31 -3.45
CA VAL A 82 -19.22 -2.55 -4.46
C VAL A 82 -19.07 -1.12 -3.97
N PHE A 83 -17.85 -0.73 -3.65
CA PHE A 83 -17.45 0.62 -3.21
C PHE A 83 -16.57 1.32 -4.26
N ARG A 84 -16.71 0.96 -5.54
CA ARG A 84 -15.86 1.51 -6.61
C ARG A 84 -15.94 3.04 -6.60
N ALA A 85 -14.79 3.70 -6.53
CA ALA A 85 -14.70 5.17 -6.45
C ALA A 85 -15.50 5.83 -5.30
N ALA A 86 -15.92 5.08 -4.28
CA ALA A 86 -16.64 5.61 -3.13
C ALA A 86 -15.71 6.48 -2.25
N ARG A 87 -16.31 7.42 -1.51
CA ARG A 87 -15.63 8.24 -0.50
C ARG A 87 -15.97 7.70 0.88
N LEU A 88 -14.99 7.10 1.54
CA LEU A 88 -15.07 6.44 2.85
C LEU A 88 -14.04 7.07 3.81
N ASN A 89 -13.59 8.30 3.57
CA ASN A 89 -12.60 8.96 4.43
C ASN A 89 -13.12 9.05 5.86
N LYS A 90 -12.30 8.71 6.86
CA LYS A 90 -12.66 8.73 8.29
C LYS A 90 -13.89 7.87 8.65
N THR A 91 -14.30 6.96 7.78
CA THR A 91 -15.39 6.02 8.07
C THR A 91 -14.92 5.01 9.11
N ILE A 92 -15.80 4.68 10.06
CA ILE A 92 -15.54 3.67 11.07
C ILE A 92 -16.08 2.34 10.54
N LEU A 93 -15.18 1.41 10.23
CA LEU A 93 -15.41 0.08 9.68
C LEU A 93 -14.86 -1.00 10.64
N ARG A 94 -14.78 -0.69 11.94
CA ARG A 94 -14.27 -1.63 12.94
C ARG A 94 -15.07 -2.92 12.92
N ASP A 95 -14.36 -4.05 12.91
CA ASP A 95 -14.95 -5.39 12.92
C ASP A 95 -15.97 -5.65 11.78
N ALA A 96 -16.02 -4.79 10.76
CA ALA A 96 -16.89 -4.97 9.61
C ALA A 96 -16.36 -6.11 8.73
N ARG A 97 -17.26 -6.80 8.02
CA ARG A 97 -16.90 -7.86 7.07
C ARG A 97 -16.97 -7.30 5.66
N LEU A 98 -15.83 -6.99 5.07
CA LEU A 98 -15.66 -6.56 3.68
C LEU A 98 -15.06 -7.68 2.81
N ASP A 99 -15.35 -8.94 3.15
CA ASP A 99 -14.84 -10.09 2.39
C ASP A 99 -15.29 -10.01 0.93
N ARG A 100 -14.33 -10.10 0.01
CA ARG A 100 -14.55 -9.97 -1.45
C ARG A 100 -15.21 -8.65 -1.87
N ALA A 101 -15.17 -7.60 -1.04
CA ALA A 101 -15.65 -6.28 -1.42
C ALA A 101 -14.77 -5.69 -2.55
N ILE A 102 -15.39 -4.85 -3.39
CA ILE A 102 -14.71 -4.14 -4.48
C ILE A 102 -14.49 -2.70 -4.04
N LEU A 103 -13.26 -2.37 -3.63
CA LEU A 103 -12.83 -1.05 -3.16
C LEU A 103 -11.95 -0.34 -4.20
N ASP A 104 -12.04 -0.75 -5.46
CA ASP A 104 -11.28 -0.16 -6.56
C ASP A 104 -11.47 1.36 -6.62
N GLN A 105 -10.38 2.11 -6.62
CA GLN A 105 -10.37 3.58 -6.67
C GLN A 105 -11.11 4.26 -5.50
N ALA A 106 -11.46 3.53 -4.45
CA ALA A 106 -12.11 4.07 -3.27
C ALA A 106 -11.14 4.92 -2.45
N TRP A 107 -11.68 5.88 -1.70
CA TRP A 107 -10.92 6.76 -0.82
C TRP A 107 -11.26 6.45 0.62
N LEU A 108 -10.31 5.93 1.37
CA LEU A 108 -10.40 5.53 2.77
C LEU A 108 -9.33 6.24 3.62
N LEU A 109 -9.07 7.52 3.33
CA LEU A 109 -8.09 8.31 4.07
C LEU A 109 -8.49 8.38 5.53
N ASP A 110 -7.56 8.04 6.44
CA ASP A 110 -7.80 8.02 7.88
C ASP A 110 -9.02 7.14 8.30
N ALA A 111 -9.45 6.19 7.45
CA ALA A 111 -10.53 5.27 7.79
C ALA A 111 -10.07 4.24 8.83
N ASP A 112 -11.03 3.72 9.59
CA ASP A 112 -10.77 2.82 10.70
C ASP A 112 -11.33 1.43 10.44
N LEU A 113 -10.48 0.54 9.95
CA LEU A 113 -10.75 -0.86 9.62
C LEU A 113 -10.18 -1.81 10.68
N THR A 114 -10.00 -1.35 11.92
CA THR A 114 -9.46 -2.19 13.00
C THR A 114 -10.29 -3.46 13.16
N GLY A 115 -9.65 -4.63 13.15
CA GLY A 115 -10.33 -5.93 13.27
C GLY A 115 -11.20 -6.33 12.06
N ALA A 116 -11.30 -5.50 11.02
CA ALA A 116 -12.14 -5.79 9.87
C ALA A 116 -11.63 -7.00 9.07
N SER A 117 -12.55 -7.73 8.45
CA SER A 117 -12.21 -8.78 7.48
C SER A 117 -12.30 -8.22 6.07
N LEU A 118 -11.23 -8.33 5.29
CA LEU A 118 -11.12 -7.94 3.88
C LEU A 118 -10.61 -9.11 3.03
N LYS A 119 -10.96 -10.36 3.39
CA LYS A 119 -10.43 -11.54 2.73
C LYS A 119 -10.82 -11.54 1.26
N GLY A 120 -9.83 -11.66 0.37
CA GLY A 120 -10.06 -11.65 -1.07
C GLY A 120 -10.67 -10.34 -1.61
N ALA A 121 -10.65 -9.24 -0.85
CA ALA A 121 -11.11 -7.94 -1.34
C ALA A 121 -10.21 -7.41 -2.46
N ASN A 122 -10.75 -6.53 -3.31
CA ASN A 122 -9.98 -5.84 -4.34
C ASN A 122 -9.83 -4.37 -3.97
N LEU A 123 -8.58 -3.92 -3.83
CA LEU A 123 -8.18 -2.58 -3.39
C LEU A 123 -7.33 -1.93 -4.49
N PHE A 124 -7.72 -2.11 -5.76
CA PHE A 124 -6.93 -1.59 -6.87
C PHE A 124 -7.05 -0.08 -6.97
N ALA A 125 -5.93 0.63 -6.94
CA ALA A 125 -5.83 2.08 -6.97
C ALA A 125 -6.61 2.80 -5.85
N SER A 126 -6.86 2.15 -4.71
CA SER A 126 -7.49 2.79 -3.57
C SER A 126 -6.51 3.72 -2.82
N GLN A 127 -7.06 4.77 -2.20
CA GLN A 127 -6.33 5.75 -1.41
C GLN A 127 -6.61 5.48 0.07
N MET A 128 -5.63 4.98 0.81
CA MET A 128 -5.77 4.53 2.21
C MET A 128 -4.68 5.10 3.11
N ALA A 129 -4.11 6.25 2.74
CA ALA A 129 -3.09 6.89 3.54
C ALA A 129 -3.60 7.12 4.98
N ARG A 130 -2.77 6.74 5.95
CA ARG A 130 -3.06 6.79 7.40
C ARG A 130 -4.30 6.01 7.86
N ALA A 131 -4.82 5.08 7.05
CA ALA A 131 -5.87 4.18 7.51
C ALA A 131 -5.37 3.27 8.66
N ARG A 132 -6.28 2.90 9.56
CA ARG A 132 -5.99 2.00 10.67
C ARG A 132 -6.58 0.63 10.39
N LEU A 133 -5.73 -0.37 10.18
CA LEU A 133 -6.06 -1.75 9.83
C LEU A 133 -5.47 -2.73 10.87
N ASP A 134 -5.27 -2.27 12.11
CA ASP A 134 -4.69 -3.10 13.16
C ASP A 134 -5.56 -4.35 13.38
N GLY A 135 -4.93 -5.53 13.37
CA GLY A 135 -5.62 -6.82 13.47
C GLY A 135 -6.54 -7.18 12.30
N ALA A 136 -6.60 -6.37 11.22
CA ALA A 136 -7.45 -6.66 10.07
C ALA A 136 -6.96 -7.90 9.29
N ASN A 137 -7.88 -8.58 8.60
CA ASN A 137 -7.57 -9.75 7.81
C ASN A 137 -7.76 -9.49 6.31
N LEU A 138 -6.68 -9.21 5.60
CA LEU A 138 -6.63 -8.99 4.16
C LEU A 138 -6.08 -10.22 3.40
N SER A 139 -6.19 -11.42 3.98
CA SER A 139 -5.60 -12.62 3.36
C SER A 139 -6.22 -12.88 1.99
N GLY A 140 -5.37 -13.18 1.00
CA GLY A 140 -5.77 -13.38 -0.40
C GLY A 140 -6.29 -12.14 -1.12
N ALA A 141 -6.23 -10.94 -0.54
CA ALA A 141 -6.69 -9.71 -1.17
C ALA A 141 -5.76 -9.29 -2.33
N ARG A 142 -6.30 -8.52 -3.29
CA ARG A 142 -5.49 -7.78 -4.27
C ARG A 142 -5.32 -6.35 -3.78
N ILE A 143 -4.08 -5.92 -3.53
CA ILE A 143 -3.78 -4.62 -2.91
C ILE A 143 -2.81 -3.86 -3.82
N ALA A 144 -3.34 -2.93 -4.61
CA ALA A 144 -2.52 -1.96 -5.35
C ALA A 144 -2.94 -0.56 -4.90
N ALA A 145 -2.71 -0.28 -3.62
CA ALA A 145 -3.24 0.88 -2.91
C ALA A 145 -2.13 1.77 -2.34
N ASP A 146 -2.45 3.03 -2.10
CA ASP A 146 -1.62 3.90 -1.27
C ASP A 146 -1.99 3.72 0.21
N LEU A 147 -1.11 3.07 0.97
CA LEU A 147 -1.18 2.82 2.41
C LEU A 147 -0.08 3.61 3.15
N THR A 148 0.37 4.75 2.60
CA THR A 148 1.39 5.59 3.22
C THR A 148 0.99 5.98 4.64
N GLY A 149 1.86 5.68 5.61
CA GLY A 149 1.63 5.94 7.03
C GLY A 149 0.46 5.18 7.65
N ALA A 150 -0.10 4.18 6.98
CA ALA A 150 -1.15 3.33 7.55
C ALA A 150 -0.60 2.47 8.71
N SER A 151 -1.49 2.04 9.59
CA SER A 151 -1.18 1.08 10.66
C SER A 151 -1.80 -0.27 10.33
N LEU A 152 -0.99 -1.33 10.30
CA LEU A 152 -1.40 -2.72 10.05
C LEU A 152 -0.83 -3.63 11.16
N VAL A 153 -0.78 -3.14 12.41
CA VAL A 153 -0.16 -3.87 13.51
C VAL A 153 -0.91 -5.17 13.76
N GLY A 154 -0.20 -6.30 13.68
CA GLY A 154 -0.80 -7.63 13.85
C GLY A 154 -1.84 -8.02 12.78
N ALA A 155 -1.95 -7.27 11.68
CA ALA A 155 -2.84 -7.62 10.58
C ALA A 155 -2.33 -8.86 9.82
N SER A 156 -3.17 -9.42 8.96
CA SER A 156 -2.79 -10.52 8.05
C SER A 156 -2.98 -10.11 6.60
N ILE A 157 -1.91 -10.18 5.81
CA ILE A 157 -1.91 -10.11 4.34
C ILE A 157 -1.44 -11.45 3.73
N ALA A 158 -1.62 -12.56 4.45
CA ALA A 158 -1.20 -13.88 3.98
C ALA A 158 -1.80 -14.21 2.61
N ASP A 159 -0.97 -14.74 1.70
CA ASP A 159 -1.34 -15.07 0.33
C ASP A 159 -1.91 -13.88 -0.50
N ALA A 160 -1.79 -12.65 -0.01
CA ALA A 160 -2.27 -11.46 -0.72
C ALA A 160 -1.35 -11.10 -1.89
N ASN A 161 -1.92 -10.50 -2.92
CA ASN A 161 -1.19 -9.98 -4.07
C ASN A 161 -1.06 -8.46 -3.98
N LEU A 162 0.14 -8.00 -3.62
CA LEU A 162 0.52 -6.58 -3.59
C LEU A 162 1.46 -6.20 -4.75
N GLY A 163 1.85 -7.20 -5.56
CA GLY A 163 2.80 -7.07 -6.64
C GLY A 163 2.30 -6.14 -7.74
N ALA A 164 3.22 -5.40 -8.34
CA ALA A 164 2.87 -4.52 -9.46
C ALA A 164 2.50 -5.32 -10.72
N ASP A 165 1.40 -4.96 -11.38
CA ASP A 165 1.00 -5.57 -12.64
C ASP A 165 1.79 -4.99 -13.81
N MET A 166 2.82 -5.72 -14.24
CA MET A 166 3.71 -5.31 -15.33
C MET A 166 3.03 -5.25 -16.71
N ARG A 167 1.78 -5.72 -16.85
CA ARG A 167 1.03 -5.60 -18.11
C ARG A 167 0.40 -4.21 -18.30
N ASN A 168 0.31 -3.41 -17.23
CA ASN A 168 -0.43 -2.14 -17.22
C ASN A 168 0.47 -0.88 -17.26
N GLN A 169 1.62 -0.94 -17.94
CA GLN A 169 2.68 0.07 -17.84
C GLN A 169 2.35 1.44 -18.48
N SER A 170 1.38 1.52 -19.40
CA SER A 170 1.06 2.77 -20.09
C SER A 170 0.52 3.86 -19.15
N MET A 171 0.02 3.49 -17.97
CA MET A 171 -0.52 4.39 -16.94
C MET A 171 0.44 4.65 -15.78
N GLY A 172 1.69 4.17 -15.88
CA GLY A 172 2.63 4.13 -14.75
C GLY A 172 2.51 2.86 -13.91
N LEU A 173 3.53 2.58 -13.09
CA LEU A 173 3.59 1.37 -12.27
C LEU A 173 2.63 1.49 -11.08
N MET A 174 1.40 0.99 -11.22
CA MET A 174 0.49 0.84 -10.07
C MET A 174 0.94 -0.34 -9.21
N ARG A 175 1.27 -0.04 -7.95
CA ARG A 175 1.82 -0.96 -6.94
C ARG A 175 1.30 -0.60 -5.56
N ALA A 176 1.40 -1.49 -4.57
CA ALA A 176 1.18 -1.07 -3.19
C ALA A 176 2.28 -0.11 -2.71
N VAL A 177 1.87 0.94 -1.99
CA VAL A 177 2.76 1.89 -1.33
C VAL A 177 2.51 1.82 0.17
N LEU A 178 3.49 1.35 0.93
CA LEU A 178 3.46 1.16 2.39
C LEU A 178 4.56 2.00 3.07
N ARG A 179 4.92 3.14 2.45
CA ARG A 179 5.95 4.05 2.96
C ARG A 179 5.60 4.52 4.36
N SER A 180 6.54 4.41 5.28
CA SER A 180 6.37 4.78 6.70
C SER A 180 5.19 4.10 7.40
N ALA A 181 4.69 2.98 6.87
CA ALA A 181 3.60 2.23 7.48
C ALA A 181 4.09 1.48 8.74
N ASN A 182 3.22 1.35 9.73
CA ASN A 182 3.47 0.50 10.89
C ASN A 182 2.97 -0.92 10.59
N LEU A 183 3.90 -1.86 10.40
CA LEU A 183 3.68 -3.25 10.02
C LEU A 183 4.17 -4.21 11.12
N GLU A 184 4.24 -3.74 12.38
CA GLU A 184 4.71 -4.57 13.50
C GLU A 184 3.85 -5.83 13.63
N ARG A 185 4.50 -6.98 13.74
CA ARG A 185 3.86 -8.31 13.85
C ARG A 185 2.90 -8.64 12.70
N LEU A 186 3.05 -8.00 11.53
CA LEU A 186 2.28 -8.32 10.33
C LEU A 186 2.49 -9.79 9.93
N ASN A 187 1.41 -10.51 9.63
CA ASN A 187 1.49 -11.81 8.98
C ASN A 187 1.44 -11.63 7.46
N ALA A 188 2.57 -11.77 6.79
CA ALA A 188 2.73 -11.62 5.34
C ALA A 188 3.20 -12.92 4.66
N ARG A 189 2.88 -14.07 5.27
CA ARG A 189 3.23 -15.38 4.72
C ARG A 189 2.75 -15.54 3.28
N ASN A 190 3.66 -16.00 2.42
CA ASN A 190 3.43 -16.21 0.98
C ASN A 190 2.86 -14.99 0.20
N ALA A 191 2.86 -13.79 0.79
CA ALA A 191 2.37 -12.61 0.10
C ALA A 191 3.30 -12.24 -1.06
N ASP A 192 2.72 -11.77 -2.16
CA ASP A 192 3.49 -11.16 -3.24
C ASP A 192 3.69 -9.67 -2.90
N LEU A 193 4.88 -9.33 -2.42
CA LEU A 193 5.34 -7.97 -2.14
C LEU A 193 6.30 -7.46 -3.23
N SER A 194 6.28 -8.07 -4.43
CA SER A 194 7.19 -7.71 -5.51
C SER A 194 6.99 -6.25 -5.93
N ARG A 195 8.08 -5.47 -5.95
CA ARG A 195 8.12 -4.04 -6.34
C ARG A 195 7.37 -3.10 -5.39
N VAL A 196 6.85 -3.58 -4.27
CA VAL A 196 6.15 -2.75 -3.28
C VAL A 196 7.10 -1.69 -2.70
N ASP A 197 6.54 -0.50 -2.42
CA ASP A 197 7.25 0.54 -1.67
C ASP A 197 7.10 0.29 -0.17
N LEU A 198 8.17 -0.07 0.52
CA LEU A 198 8.23 -0.28 1.96
C LEU A 198 9.26 0.67 2.61
N GLU A 199 9.61 1.77 1.95
CA GLU A 199 10.61 2.69 2.49
C GLU A 199 10.16 3.23 3.86
N PHE A 200 11.05 3.17 4.84
CA PHE A 200 10.82 3.57 6.24
C PHE A 200 9.69 2.82 6.97
N ALA A 201 9.19 1.71 6.42
CA ALA A 201 8.18 0.89 7.08
C ALA A 201 8.74 0.18 8.33
N VAL A 202 7.90 -0.02 9.34
CA VAL A 202 8.27 -0.71 10.59
C VAL A 202 7.74 -2.14 10.54
N LEU A 203 8.60 -3.12 10.22
CA LEU A 203 8.28 -4.54 10.05
C LEU A 203 8.74 -5.39 11.25
N ARG A 204 8.82 -4.80 12.45
CA ARG A 204 9.38 -5.50 13.61
C ARG A 204 8.56 -6.73 13.97
N GLY A 205 9.22 -7.89 14.07
CA GLY A 205 8.58 -9.16 14.33
C GLY A 205 7.55 -9.59 13.27
N ALA A 206 7.54 -8.99 12.08
CA ALA A 206 6.66 -9.41 10.99
C ALA A 206 7.07 -10.81 10.50
N ASP A 207 6.08 -11.59 10.06
CA ASP A 207 6.31 -12.89 9.44
C ASP A 207 6.20 -12.78 7.92
N LEU A 208 7.36 -12.81 7.26
CA LEU A 208 7.51 -12.74 5.81
C LEU A 208 7.80 -14.14 5.22
N SER A 209 7.50 -15.23 5.94
CA SER A 209 7.88 -16.57 5.49
C SER A 209 7.26 -16.90 4.12
N GLY A 210 8.09 -17.27 3.15
CA GLY A 210 7.67 -17.55 1.77
C GLY A 210 7.22 -16.32 0.96
N ALA A 211 7.26 -15.11 1.52
CA ALA A 211 6.87 -13.90 0.80
C ALA A 211 7.84 -13.58 -0.35
N SER A 212 7.33 -12.96 -1.42
CA SER A 212 8.15 -12.47 -2.51
C SER A 212 8.46 -10.98 -2.34
N LEU A 213 9.71 -10.62 -2.06
CA LEU A 213 10.19 -9.24 -1.94
C LEU A 213 10.93 -8.79 -3.21
N LYS A 214 10.66 -9.44 -4.36
CA LYS A 214 11.41 -9.21 -5.59
C LYS A 214 11.33 -7.75 -6.01
N ASN A 215 12.47 -7.09 -6.14
CA ASN A 215 12.56 -5.66 -6.48
C ASN A 215 11.76 -4.74 -5.52
N ALA A 216 11.40 -5.19 -4.32
CA ALA A 216 10.75 -4.34 -3.32
C ALA A 216 11.73 -3.23 -2.85
N GLN A 217 11.20 -2.07 -2.49
CA GLN A 217 11.99 -0.96 -1.95
C GLN A 217 11.89 -0.99 -0.42
N LEU A 218 12.95 -1.34 0.28
CA LEU A 218 13.00 -1.45 1.74
C LEU A 218 13.95 -0.39 2.34
N GLY A 219 14.17 0.71 1.62
CA GLY A 219 15.07 1.77 2.05
C GLY A 219 14.71 2.31 3.44
N GLY A 220 15.61 2.18 4.42
CA GLY A 220 15.36 2.62 5.80
C GLY A 220 14.32 1.81 6.58
N ALA A 221 13.78 0.72 6.03
CA ALA A 221 12.80 -0.12 6.72
C ALA A 221 13.40 -0.83 7.95
N ASP A 222 12.59 -1.05 8.99
CA ASP A 222 13.01 -1.74 10.21
C ASP A 222 12.46 -3.17 10.26
N LEU A 223 13.29 -4.16 9.93
CA LEU A 223 12.96 -5.58 9.94
C LEU A 223 13.44 -6.29 11.21
N THR A 224 13.64 -5.56 12.32
CA THR A 224 14.14 -6.15 13.56
C THR A 224 13.27 -7.31 14.04
N GLY A 225 13.87 -8.49 14.24
CA GLY A 225 13.15 -9.68 14.68
C GLY A 225 12.22 -10.32 13.65
N ALA A 226 12.16 -9.82 12.41
CA ALA A 226 11.28 -10.38 11.38
C ALA A 226 11.69 -11.82 11.00
N ILE A 227 10.69 -12.62 10.62
CA ILE A 227 10.88 -14.00 10.16
C ILE A 227 10.90 -13.99 8.64
N VAL A 228 11.97 -14.49 8.02
CA VAL A 228 12.23 -14.39 6.57
C VAL A 228 12.51 -15.76 5.93
N ILE A 229 12.05 -16.83 6.57
CA ILE A 229 12.23 -18.21 6.09
C ILE A 229 11.65 -18.35 4.68
N ASP A 230 12.44 -18.82 3.72
CA ASP A 230 12.06 -19.02 2.33
C ASP A 230 11.57 -17.77 1.57
N ALA A 231 11.71 -16.57 2.17
CA ALA A 231 11.36 -15.29 1.55
C ALA A 231 12.36 -14.95 0.43
N ASP A 232 11.87 -14.38 -0.68
CA ASP A 232 12.67 -14.12 -1.87
C ASP A 232 13.07 -12.64 -2.01
N PHE A 233 14.37 -12.36 -1.89
CA PHE A 233 14.94 -11.01 -1.91
C PHE A 233 15.52 -10.59 -3.26
N ASP A 234 15.25 -11.32 -4.35
CA ASP A 234 15.87 -11.05 -5.66
C ASP A 234 15.66 -9.59 -6.11
N GLY A 235 16.75 -8.82 -6.20
CA GLY A 235 16.75 -7.42 -6.59
C GLY A 235 16.12 -6.44 -5.58
N ALA A 236 15.73 -6.89 -4.38
CA ALA A 236 15.20 -6.04 -3.32
C ALA A 236 16.23 -4.96 -2.93
N ASP A 237 15.78 -3.72 -2.74
CA ASP A 237 16.66 -2.62 -2.34
C ASP A 237 16.65 -2.46 -0.82
N LEU A 238 17.78 -2.74 -0.17
CA LEU A 238 17.93 -2.74 1.28
C LEU A 238 18.72 -1.54 1.81
N VAL A 239 18.82 -0.44 1.06
CA VAL A 239 19.60 0.72 1.46
C VAL A 239 19.20 1.23 2.85
N SER A 240 20.14 1.25 3.81
CA SER A 240 19.90 1.70 5.18
C SER A 240 18.79 0.93 5.94
N ALA A 241 18.38 -0.25 5.45
CA ALA A 241 17.43 -1.09 6.16
C ALA A 241 18.06 -1.68 7.43
N LYS A 242 17.27 -1.80 8.51
CA LYS A 242 17.68 -2.40 9.78
C LYS A 242 17.31 -3.87 9.81
N LEU A 243 18.31 -4.74 9.82
CA LEU A 243 18.16 -6.20 9.81
C LEU A 243 18.82 -6.76 11.07
N ILE A 244 18.24 -6.47 12.23
CA ILE A 244 18.73 -6.89 13.54
C ILE A 244 17.94 -8.13 13.98
N ALA A 245 18.64 -9.19 14.41
CA ALA A 245 18.02 -10.43 14.91
C ALA A 245 16.97 -11.05 13.96
N LEU A 246 17.23 -11.04 12.63
CA LEU A 246 16.38 -11.72 11.65
C LEU A 246 16.33 -13.23 11.92
N ASN A 247 15.15 -13.81 11.78
CA ASN A 247 14.92 -15.24 11.95
C ASN A 247 14.84 -15.95 10.59
N GLY A 248 15.71 -16.94 10.37
CA GLY A 248 15.68 -17.79 9.16
C GLY A 248 16.36 -17.20 7.91
N LEU A 249 17.32 -16.27 8.08
CA LEU A 249 18.05 -15.66 6.97
C LEU A 249 18.87 -16.67 6.15
N ASP A 250 19.36 -17.73 6.78
CA ASP A 250 20.04 -18.88 6.15
C ASP A 250 19.15 -19.62 5.15
N ARG A 251 17.83 -19.49 5.29
CA ARG A 251 16.81 -20.06 4.39
C ARG A 251 16.18 -19.04 3.46
N ALA A 252 16.56 -17.76 3.55
CA ALA A 252 16.07 -16.74 2.62
C ALA A 252 16.63 -17.00 1.22
N LYS A 253 15.79 -16.79 0.20
CA LYS A 253 16.14 -17.00 -1.21
C LYS A 253 16.69 -15.71 -1.81
N ASN A 254 17.71 -15.85 -2.67
CA ASN A 254 18.31 -14.75 -3.44
C ASN A 254 18.74 -13.54 -2.59
N PHE A 255 19.01 -13.72 -1.30
CA PHE A 255 19.48 -12.63 -0.44
C PHE A 255 20.83 -12.08 -0.91
N ASP A 256 21.64 -12.91 -1.57
CA ASP A 256 22.88 -12.52 -2.23
C ASP A 256 22.67 -11.51 -3.38
N LYS A 257 21.49 -11.54 -4.02
CA LYS A 257 21.09 -10.68 -5.14
C LYS A 257 20.34 -9.41 -4.71
N ALA A 258 20.14 -9.20 -3.42
CA ALA A 258 19.60 -7.94 -2.93
C ALA A 258 20.61 -6.80 -3.17
N LYS A 259 20.10 -5.59 -3.42
CA LYS A 259 20.87 -4.38 -3.66
C LYS A 259 21.21 -3.69 -2.35
N ASN A 260 22.31 -2.93 -2.34
CA ASN A 260 22.75 -2.10 -1.20
C ASN A 260 22.94 -2.87 0.12
N ARG A 261 23.33 -4.15 0.06
CA ARG A 261 23.54 -5.02 1.23
C ARG A 261 24.67 -4.53 2.14
N GLU A 262 25.64 -3.83 1.56
CA GLU A 262 26.74 -3.17 2.25
C GLU A 262 26.30 -1.96 3.08
N ARG A 263 25.08 -1.46 2.87
CA ARG A 263 24.50 -0.31 3.58
C ARG A 263 23.46 -0.71 4.64
N LEU A 264 23.40 -1.99 4.99
CA LEU A 264 22.53 -2.52 6.04
C LEU A 264 22.96 -2.05 7.43
N ILE A 265 22.00 -1.82 8.31
CA ILE A 265 22.22 -1.63 9.75
C ILE A 265 21.98 -2.98 10.44
N ARG A 266 22.99 -3.50 11.15
CA ARG A 266 22.98 -4.86 11.73
C ARG A 266 23.22 -4.90 13.25
N GLU A 267 23.50 -3.75 13.84
CA GLU A 267 23.79 -3.56 15.28
C GLU A 267 22.94 -2.42 15.82
#